data_AF-C5D518-F1
#
_entry.id   AF-C5D518-F1
#
_cell.length_a   1.000
_cell.length_b   1.000
_cell.length_c   1.000
_cell.angle_alpha   90.00
_cell.angle_beta   90.00
_cell.angle_gamma   90.00
#
_symmetry.space_group_name_H-M   'P 1'
#
loop_
_entity.id
_entity.type
_entity.pdbx_description
1 polymer ?
#
loop_
_entity_poly.entity_id
_entity_poly.type
_entity_poly.pdbx_seq_one_letter_code
_entity_poly.pdbx_strand_id
1 'polypeptide(L)'
;MTKLTLTPVDTFFFKNHHVTEAGEDTVMESMFPPRPNTIYGALRAAYIHAHTTFDKFIRETDEHVKRWMGTPNQRGEFQLQYCALTYKQDILLPLPLDYQVIEEKNSLKAYPLLLTEDKKPSSLQGKWRLASTRREKTKSSQHQYVSLHEWKHAILHEAPISSLISLSKLVVREEKVGIRLDIGRRTAQKGFLYRVTQGRFRDDGALAVYIRNGPDFSKVKFARIGGENRPWIIQQSEETFTLWNDKEKKQLAEKIEQTKVAKIIFLSPAIFEKGSRPRDFDGEKVTLPNGVTVKWLTAAIGRPELYGGWDIVRHRPKPRKWMVPAGSVIYVEVEEGDISKLLSVANGMHFTDEGAEEGFGFAVITSASKSEEEL
;
A
#
# COMPACT_ATOMS: atom_id res chain seq x y z
N MET A 1 6.97 -18.61 4.95
CA MET A 1 5.95 -17.92 4.13
C MET A 1 6.56 -17.67 2.75
N THR A 2 5.73 -17.33 1.77
CA THR A 2 6.13 -17.26 0.36
C THR A 2 6.25 -15.82 -0.09
N LYS A 3 7.36 -15.48 -0.77
CA LYS A 3 7.53 -14.20 -1.47
C LYS A 3 7.53 -14.44 -2.98
N LEU A 4 6.72 -13.67 -3.69
CA LEU A 4 6.75 -13.56 -5.15
C LEU A 4 7.41 -12.25 -5.56
N THR A 5 8.48 -12.33 -6.35
CA THR A 5 9.07 -11.17 -7.02
C THR A 5 8.44 -11.02 -8.39
N LEU A 6 7.82 -9.86 -8.63
CA LEU A 6 7.16 -9.51 -9.88
C LEU A 6 8.00 -8.47 -10.61
N THR A 7 8.57 -8.86 -11.76
CA THR A 7 9.41 -7.97 -12.58
C THR A 7 8.72 -7.70 -13.90
N PRO A 8 8.48 -6.44 -14.30
CA PRO A 8 7.87 -6.16 -15.59
C PRO A 8 8.84 -6.53 -16.71
N VAL A 9 8.34 -7.12 -17.80
CA VAL A 9 9.19 -7.48 -18.95
C VAL A 9 9.63 -6.22 -19.73
N ASP A 10 8.81 -5.18 -19.72
CA ASP A 10 9.03 -3.90 -20.40
C ASP A 10 8.26 -2.80 -19.66
N THR A 11 7.47 -1.99 -20.36
CA THR A 11 6.54 -1.02 -19.78
C THR A 11 5.38 -1.68 -19.04
N PHE A 12 4.87 -1.00 -18.02
CA PHE A 12 3.66 -1.35 -17.30
C PHE A 12 2.67 -0.18 -17.29
N PHE A 13 1.39 -0.49 -17.11
CA PHE A 13 0.35 0.52 -17.09
C PHE A 13 -0.71 0.13 -16.06
N PHE A 14 -1.00 1.02 -15.12
CA PHE A 14 -2.10 0.85 -14.17
C PHE A 14 -3.07 1.99 -14.34
N LYS A 15 -4.26 1.67 -14.84
CA LYS A 15 -5.27 2.68 -15.16
C LYS A 15 -5.75 3.37 -13.88
N ASN A 16 -5.83 4.70 -13.94
CA ASN A 16 -6.44 5.52 -12.89
C ASN A 16 -7.99 5.48 -12.99
N HIS A 17 -8.68 6.41 -12.32
CA HIS A 17 -10.16 6.43 -12.27
C HIS A 17 -10.85 7.12 -13.44
N HIS A 18 -10.08 7.69 -14.36
CA HIS A 18 -10.66 8.38 -15.50
C HIS A 18 -11.41 7.38 -16.37
N VAL A 19 -12.57 7.81 -16.85
CA VAL A 19 -13.30 7.08 -17.89
C VAL A 19 -12.39 7.06 -19.12
N THR A 20 -12.36 5.94 -19.83
CA THR A 20 -11.58 5.87 -21.08
C THR A 20 -12.40 5.04 -22.04
N GLU A 21 -13.18 5.70 -22.87
CA GLU A 21 -13.85 5.08 -24.00
C GLU A 21 -13.07 5.43 -25.27
N ALA A 22 -12.85 4.41 -26.10
CA ALA A 22 -12.15 4.60 -27.37
C ALA A 22 -13.01 5.50 -28.28
N GLY A 23 -12.56 6.73 -28.52
CA GLY A 23 -13.32 7.75 -29.26
C GLY A 23 -13.57 9.05 -28.51
N GLU A 24 -13.43 9.05 -27.17
CA GLU A 24 -13.73 10.22 -26.33
C GLU A 24 -12.47 10.79 -25.68
N ASP A 25 -11.88 10.06 -24.72
CA ASP A 25 -10.72 10.50 -23.97
C ASP A 25 -9.41 10.07 -24.63
N THR A 26 -8.54 11.05 -24.88
CA THR A 26 -7.33 10.86 -25.69
C THR A 26 -6.05 10.67 -24.88
N VAL A 27 -6.06 10.88 -23.55
CA VAL A 27 -4.86 10.78 -22.71
C VAL A 27 -5.12 9.95 -21.46
N MET A 28 -4.34 8.89 -21.27
CA MET A 28 -4.41 8.00 -20.11
C MET A 28 -3.12 8.06 -19.30
N GLU A 29 -3.21 8.48 -18.03
CA GLU A 29 -2.07 8.45 -17.10
C GLU A 29 -2.05 7.17 -16.26
N SER A 30 -0.88 6.55 -16.15
CA SER A 30 -0.66 5.44 -15.23
C SER A 30 -0.55 5.93 -13.78
N MET A 31 -1.26 5.27 -12.87
CA MET A 31 -0.96 5.34 -11.44
C MET A 31 0.16 4.36 -11.07
N PHE A 32 1.00 4.69 -10.09
CA PHE A 32 1.99 3.76 -9.54
C PHE A 32 2.38 4.19 -8.11
N PRO A 33 2.64 3.28 -7.17
CA PRO A 33 2.48 1.82 -7.23
C PRO A 33 1.03 1.36 -7.49
N PRO A 34 0.82 0.11 -7.95
CA PRO A 34 -0.52 -0.44 -8.10
C PRO A 34 -1.19 -0.70 -6.76
N ARG A 35 -2.52 -0.72 -6.76
CA ARG A 35 -3.29 -1.09 -5.57
C ARG A 35 -3.15 -2.59 -5.25
N PRO A 36 -3.26 -2.97 -3.98
CA PRO A 36 -3.21 -4.38 -3.56
C PRO A 36 -4.19 -5.27 -4.36
N ASN A 37 -5.42 -4.81 -4.58
CA ASN A 37 -6.43 -5.56 -5.34
C ASN A 37 -6.06 -5.86 -6.80
N THR A 38 -5.23 -5.01 -7.42
CA THR A 38 -4.77 -5.20 -8.80
C THR A 38 -3.79 -6.36 -8.86
N ILE A 39 -2.87 -6.41 -7.89
CA ILE A 39 -1.92 -7.50 -7.73
C ILE A 39 -2.63 -8.80 -7.36
N TYR A 40 -3.54 -8.74 -6.37
CA TYR A 40 -4.38 -9.87 -5.97
C TYR A 40 -5.13 -10.48 -7.16
N GLY A 41 -5.82 -9.65 -7.95
CA GLY A 41 -6.56 -10.10 -9.12
C GLY A 41 -5.66 -10.68 -10.22
N ALA A 42 -4.52 -10.04 -10.49
CA ALA A 42 -3.58 -10.52 -11.50
C ALA A 42 -2.95 -11.86 -11.14
N LEU A 43 -2.56 -12.05 -9.87
CA LEU A 43 -2.02 -13.33 -9.37
C LEU A 43 -3.09 -14.43 -9.42
N ARG A 44 -4.34 -14.11 -9.05
CA ARG A 44 -5.45 -15.06 -9.20
C ARG A 44 -5.64 -15.50 -10.66
N ALA A 45 -5.70 -14.54 -11.57
CA ALA A 45 -5.83 -14.81 -13.00
C ALA A 45 -4.67 -15.65 -13.54
N ALA A 46 -3.43 -15.31 -13.17
CA ALA A 46 -2.25 -16.05 -13.58
C ALA A 46 -2.25 -17.50 -13.06
N TYR A 47 -2.65 -17.69 -11.80
CA TYR A 47 -2.78 -19.02 -11.21
C TYR A 47 -3.87 -19.86 -11.91
N ILE A 48 -5.04 -19.27 -12.14
CA ILE A 48 -6.14 -19.91 -12.88
C ILE A 48 -5.64 -20.35 -14.26
N HIS A 49 -4.99 -19.46 -15.01
CA HIS A 49 -4.46 -19.77 -16.34
C HIS A 49 -3.40 -20.86 -16.37
N ALA A 50 -2.59 -20.98 -15.32
CA ALA A 50 -1.55 -22.00 -15.25
C ALA A 50 -2.10 -23.41 -14.96
N HIS A 51 -3.29 -23.51 -14.37
CA HIS A 51 -3.88 -24.78 -13.94
C HIS A 51 -5.13 -25.19 -14.73
N THR A 52 -5.90 -24.22 -15.23
CA THR A 52 -7.18 -24.45 -15.89
C THR A 52 -7.54 -23.30 -16.85
N THR A 53 -8.78 -23.26 -17.34
CA THR A 53 -9.31 -22.16 -18.15
C THR A 53 -10.30 -21.31 -17.35
N PHE A 54 -10.49 -20.05 -17.76
CA PHE A 54 -11.52 -19.21 -17.15
C PHE A 54 -12.93 -19.80 -17.29
N ASP A 55 -13.25 -20.46 -18.39
CA ASP A 55 -14.54 -21.15 -18.56
C ASP A 55 -14.75 -22.25 -17.52
N LYS A 56 -13.71 -23.05 -17.26
CA LYS A 56 -13.76 -24.10 -16.23
C LYS A 56 -13.83 -23.54 -14.81
N PHE A 57 -13.16 -22.40 -14.58
CA PHE A 57 -13.24 -21.65 -13.33
C PHE A 57 -14.66 -21.10 -13.09
N ILE A 58 -15.28 -20.51 -14.11
CA ILE A 58 -16.66 -19.99 -14.03
C ILE A 58 -17.65 -21.13 -13.75
N ARG A 59 -17.44 -22.30 -14.34
CA ARG A 59 -18.24 -23.52 -14.09
C ARG A 59 -17.88 -24.24 -12.78
N GLU A 60 -16.90 -23.74 -12.03
CA GLU A 60 -16.46 -24.29 -10.75
C GLU A 60 -16.03 -25.77 -10.81
N THR A 61 -15.41 -26.20 -11.91
CA THR A 61 -15.11 -27.62 -12.16
C THR A 61 -13.76 -28.11 -11.61
N ASP A 62 -12.91 -27.21 -11.13
CA ASP A 62 -11.58 -27.52 -10.62
C ASP A 62 -11.53 -27.20 -9.12
N GLU A 63 -11.61 -28.25 -8.28
CA GLU A 63 -11.67 -28.11 -6.82
C GLU A 63 -10.40 -27.47 -6.23
N HIS A 64 -9.24 -27.72 -6.84
CA HIS A 64 -7.99 -27.15 -6.36
C HIS A 64 -7.92 -25.64 -6.63
N VAL A 65 -8.29 -25.22 -7.84
CA VAL A 65 -8.40 -23.80 -8.19
C VAL A 65 -9.52 -23.14 -7.40
N LYS A 66 -10.66 -23.80 -7.19
CA LYS A 66 -11.79 -23.32 -6.40
C LYS A 66 -11.37 -23.04 -4.95
N ARG A 67 -10.65 -23.95 -4.32
CA ARG A 67 -10.12 -23.79 -2.96
C ARG A 67 -9.30 -22.51 -2.83
N TRP A 68 -8.32 -22.32 -3.71
CA TRP A 68 -7.36 -21.22 -3.57
C TRP A 68 -7.87 -19.91 -4.15
N MET A 69 -8.43 -19.95 -5.35
CA MET A 69 -8.82 -18.75 -6.11
C MET A 69 -10.30 -18.40 -5.90
N GLY A 70 -11.09 -19.26 -5.27
CA GLY A 70 -12.52 -19.06 -5.05
C GLY A 70 -13.36 -19.37 -6.28
N THR A 71 -14.49 -18.70 -6.38
CA THR A 71 -15.43 -18.77 -7.50
C THR A 71 -15.74 -17.36 -7.98
N PRO A 72 -16.54 -17.20 -9.05
CA PRO A 72 -17.09 -15.90 -9.43
C PRO A 72 -17.81 -15.13 -8.31
N ASN A 73 -18.37 -15.84 -7.33
CA ASN A 73 -19.22 -15.26 -6.29
C ASN A 73 -18.63 -15.36 -4.88
N GLN A 74 -17.63 -16.21 -4.66
CA GLN A 74 -17.02 -16.45 -3.35
C GLN A 74 -15.51 -16.34 -3.42
N ARG A 75 -14.89 -15.80 -2.36
CA ARG A 75 -13.44 -15.72 -2.24
C ARG A 75 -12.87 -17.08 -1.86
N GLY A 76 -11.67 -17.38 -2.34
CA GLY A 76 -10.91 -18.58 -1.96
C GLY A 76 -9.97 -18.29 -0.78
N GLU A 77 -9.14 -19.28 -0.45
CA GLU A 77 -8.17 -19.23 0.65
C GLU A 77 -6.94 -18.34 0.39
N PHE A 78 -6.70 -17.91 -0.86
CA PHE A 78 -5.55 -17.07 -1.21
C PHE A 78 -5.65 -15.68 -0.58
N GLN A 79 -4.61 -15.29 0.15
CA GLN A 79 -4.49 -14.06 0.90
C GLN A 79 -3.10 -13.44 0.72
N LEU A 80 -3.07 -12.17 0.31
CA LEU A 80 -1.86 -11.36 0.31
C LEU A 80 -1.61 -10.77 1.69
N GLN A 81 -0.36 -10.76 2.10
CA GLN A 81 0.10 -10.06 3.29
C GLN A 81 0.48 -8.61 2.93
N TYR A 82 1.43 -8.44 2.01
CA TYR A 82 1.95 -7.13 1.67
C TYR A 82 2.53 -7.10 0.25
N CYS A 83 2.38 -5.98 -0.45
CA CYS A 83 3.03 -5.73 -1.72
C CYS A 83 4.00 -4.55 -1.54
N ALA A 84 5.28 -4.83 -1.54
CA ALA A 84 6.35 -3.86 -1.39
C ALA A 84 6.92 -3.43 -2.75
N LEU A 85 7.34 -2.18 -2.84
CA LEU A 85 8.21 -1.72 -3.93
C LEU A 85 9.64 -2.13 -3.62
N THR A 86 10.34 -2.67 -4.60
CA THR A 86 11.78 -2.98 -4.49
C THR A 86 12.54 -2.28 -5.60
N TYR A 87 13.76 -1.85 -5.29
CA TYR A 87 14.66 -1.26 -6.27
C TYR A 87 16.10 -1.65 -5.92
N LYS A 88 16.82 -2.22 -6.88
CA LYS A 88 18.16 -2.81 -6.65
C LYS A 88 18.15 -3.80 -5.48
N GLN A 89 17.11 -4.62 -5.40
CA GLN A 89 16.84 -5.63 -4.35
C GLN A 89 16.49 -5.07 -2.95
N ASP A 90 16.63 -3.76 -2.72
CA ASP A 90 16.21 -3.14 -1.47
C ASP A 90 14.69 -2.89 -1.44
N ILE A 91 14.07 -3.18 -0.29
CA ILE A 91 12.68 -2.84 -0.01
C ILE A 91 12.58 -1.34 0.26
N LEU A 92 11.65 -0.69 -0.44
CA LEU A 92 11.31 0.70 -0.28
C LEU A 92 9.96 0.83 0.42
N LEU A 93 9.94 1.49 1.57
CA LEU A 93 8.74 1.75 2.35
C LEU A 93 8.24 3.17 2.10
N PRO A 94 6.90 3.40 2.15
CA PRO A 94 6.37 4.75 2.08
C PRO A 94 6.88 5.58 3.27
N LEU A 95 7.17 6.86 3.02
CA LEU A 95 7.48 7.81 4.08
C LEU A 95 6.27 7.92 5.03
N PRO A 96 6.45 7.71 6.35
CA PRO A 96 5.40 7.95 7.33
C PRO A 96 4.93 9.41 7.30
N LEU A 97 3.62 9.62 7.32
CA LEU A 97 3.03 10.95 7.15
C LEU A 97 3.10 11.81 8.41
N ASP A 98 3.57 11.25 9.53
CA ASP A 98 3.98 11.98 10.73
C ASP A 98 5.41 12.56 10.60
N TYR A 99 5.95 12.67 9.39
CA TYR A 99 7.16 13.41 9.09
C TYR A 99 6.87 14.66 8.24
N GLN A 100 7.46 15.78 8.61
CA GLN A 100 7.51 16.98 7.79
C GLN A 100 8.61 16.88 6.73
N VAL A 101 8.25 16.97 5.46
CA VAL A 101 9.23 17.03 4.36
C VAL A 101 9.64 18.47 4.10
N ILE A 102 10.94 18.75 4.12
CA ILE A 102 11.51 20.07 3.81
C ILE A 102 12.58 19.95 2.73
N GLU A 103 12.81 21.04 2.01
CA GLU A 103 13.85 21.12 0.98
C GLU A 103 15.07 21.85 1.54
N GLU A 104 16.20 21.15 1.65
CA GLU A 104 17.49 21.68 2.08
C GLU A 104 18.53 21.47 0.98
N LYS A 105 19.18 22.54 0.51
CA LYS A 105 20.30 22.48 -0.45
C LYS A 105 20.02 21.58 -1.67
N ASN A 106 18.85 21.71 -2.29
CA ASN A 106 18.35 20.90 -3.43
C ASN A 106 18.13 19.40 -3.13
N SER A 107 17.98 19.04 -1.85
CA SER A 107 17.60 17.69 -1.42
C SER A 107 16.38 17.75 -0.51
N LEU A 108 15.52 16.75 -0.59
CA LEU A 108 14.39 16.64 0.34
C LEU A 108 14.82 15.82 1.55
N LYS A 109 14.53 16.34 2.75
CA LYS A 109 14.69 15.66 4.02
C LYS A 109 13.37 15.60 4.77
N ALA A 110 13.21 14.61 5.63
CA ALA A 110 12.02 14.46 6.45
C ALA A 110 12.38 14.52 7.94
N TYR A 111 11.61 15.27 8.72
CA TYR A 111 11.79 15.42 10.16
C TYR A 111 10.54 14.92 10.88
N PRO A 112 10.66 14.10 11.94
CA PRO A 112 9.50 13.60 12.65
C PRO A 112 8.73 14.73 13.33
N LEU A 113 7.41 14.61 13.32
CA LEU A 113 6.51 15.45 14.10
C LEU A 113 6.41 14.92 15.54
N LEU A 114 6.26 15.83 16.48
CA LEU A 114 6.14 15.54 17.90
C LEU A 114 4.67 15.38 18.30
N LEU A 115 4.38 14.36 19.11
CA LEU A 115 3.07 14.21 19.74
C LEU A 115 2.97 15.15 20.94
N THR A 116 2.17 16.20 20.81
CA THR A 116 2.03 17.25 21.82
C THR A 116 0.56 17.39 22.23
N GLU A 117 0.32 17.74 23.49
CA GLU A 117 -1.02 18.08 23.95
C GLU A 117 -1.48 19.41 23.29
N ASP A 118 -2.68 19.43 22.74
CA ASP A 118 -3.27 20.63 22.15
C ASP A 118 -3.93 21.47 23.24
N LYS A 119 -3.21 22.50 23.70
CA LYS A 119 -3.69 23.45 24.70
C LYS A 119 -4.40 24.66 24.07
N LYS A 120 -4.47 24.73 22.74
CA LYS A 120 -5.03 25.88 22.01
C LYS A 120 -6.50 25.64 21.66
N PRO A 121 -7.33 26.69 21.61
CA PRO A 121 -8.70 26.56 21.12
C PRO A 121 -8.68 26.01 19.69
N SER A 122 -9.32 24.85 19.50
CA SER A 122 -9.36 24.14 18.21
C SER A 122 -10.76 23.64 17.94
N SER A 123 -11.15 23.59 16.66
CA SER A 123 -12.39 22.92 16.24
C SER A 123 -12.27 21.40 16.27
N LEU A 124 -11.07 20.86 16.50
CA LEU A 124 -10.84 19.45 16.75
C LEU A 124 -11.10 19.14 18.22
N GLN A 125 -11.94 18.13 18.48
CA GLN A 125 -12.25 17.68 19.85
C GLN A 125 -11.10 16.89 20.51
N GLY A 126 -10.02 16.60 19.76
CA GLY A 126 -8.91 15.78 20.23
C GLY A 126 -7.92 16.56 21.10
N LYS A 127 -7.45 15.91 22.18
CA LYS A 127 -6.44 16.49 23.09
C LYS A 127 -5.02 16.48 22.53
N TRP A 128 -4.75 15.76 21.44
CA TRP A 128 -3.40 15.54 20.93
C TRP A 128 -3.27 15.97 19.47
N ARG A 129 -2.15 16.63 19.17
CA ARG A 129 -1.77 17.03 17.81
C ARG A 129 -0.33 16.64 17.51
N LEU A 130 -0.01 16.66 16.22
CA LEU A 130 1.35 16.46 15.72
C LEU A 130 1.94 17.83 15.36
N ALA A 131 2.95 18.25 16.12
CA ALA A 131 3.61 19.53 15.97
C ALA A 131 4.95 19.38 15.25
N SER A 132 5.30 20.35 14.40
CA SER A 132 6.64 20.40 13.82
C SER A 132 7.59 21.16 14.74
N THR A 133 8.84 20.68 14.83
CA THR A 133 9.97 21.40 15.44
C THR A 133 10.59 22.45 14.51
N ARG A 134 10.03 22.59 13.30
CA ARG A 134 10.59 23.39 12.21
C ARG A 134 9.55 24.32 11.61
N ARG A 135 9.99 25.50 11.16
CA ARG A 135 9.12 26.56 10.61
C ARG A 135 9.14 26.59 9.08
N GLU A 136 10.01 25.82 8.46
CA GLU A 136 10.17 25.72 7.03
C GLU A 136 8.91 25.19 6.35
N LYS A 137 8.70 25.63 5.10
CA LYS A 137 7.52 25.23 4.31
C LYS A 137 7.58 23.74 3.97
N THR A 138 6.55 23.02 4.38
CA THR A 138 6.36 21.59 4.08
C THR A 138 6.19 21.35 2.58
N LYS A 139 6.91 20.38 2.04
CA LYS A 139 6.75 19.82 0.68
C LYS A 139 5.86 18.57 0.74
N SER A 140 5.46 18.06 -0.42
CA SER A 140 4.63 16.86 -0.48
C SER A 140 5.39 15.62 0.01
N SER A 141 4.81 14.91 0.97
CA SER A 141 5.23 13.58 1.41
C SER A 141 4.71 12.45 0.51
N GLN A 142 3.76 12.74 -0.40
CA GLN A 142 3.22 11.75 -1.32
C GLN A 142 4.29 11.27 -2.31
N HIS A 143 4.28 9.96 -2.59
CA HIS A 143 5.22 9.30 -3.50
C HIS A 143 6.70 9.47 -3.13
N GLN A 144 6.98 9.70 -1.84
CA GLN A 144 8.32 9.62 -1.26
C GLN A 144 8.50 8.26 -0.58
N TYR A 145 9.62 7.62 -0.87
CA TYR A 145 9.99 6.32 -0.34
C TYR A 145 11.32 6.41 0.39
N VAL A 146 11.55 5.45 1.28
CA VAL A 146 12.75 5.35 2.11
C VAL A 146 13.22 3.90 2.08
N SER A 147 14.54 3.69 2.06
CA SER A 147 15.10 2.34 2.20
C SER A 147 14.66 1.73 3.53
N LEU A 148 14.43 0.41 3.56
CA LEU A 148 14.04 -0.31 4.77
C LEU A 148 14.97 -0.01 5.96
N HIS A 149 16.28 0.04 5.72
CA HIS A 149 17.27 0.30 6.76
C HIS A 149 17.12 1.69 7.38
N GLU A 150 17.08 2.75 6.56
CA GLU A 150 16.94 4.12 7.05
C GLU A 150 15.56 4.36 7.67
N TRP A 151 14.51 3.75 7.10
CA TRP A 151 13.16 3.80 7.66
C TRP A 151 13.13 3.23 9.08
N LYS A 152 13.71 2.04 9.30
CA LYS A 152 13.77 1.41 10.63
C LYS A 152 14.54 2.26 11.63
N HIS A 153 15.73 2.73 11.24
CA HIS A 153 16.56 3.57 12.10
C HIS A 153 15.82 4.85 12.51
N ALA A 154 15.21 5.55 11.54
CA ALA A 154 14.47 6.78 11.81
C ALA A 154 13.28 6.57 12.74
N ILE A 155 12.52 5.48 12.54
CA ILE A 155 11.36 5.18 13.38
C ILE A 155 11.76 4.77 14.81
N LEU A 156 12.79 3.93 14.98
CA LEU A 156 13.24 3.51 16.31
C LEU A 156 13.80 4.67 17.14
N HIS A 157 14.50 5.59 16.48
CA HIS A 157 15.23 6.67 17.15
C HIS A 157 14.55 8.03 17.07
N GLU A 158 13.36 8.13 16.47
CA GLU A 158 12.68 9.40 16.17
C GLU A 158 13.63 10.39 15.48
N ALA A 159 14.40 9.88 14.50
CA ALA A 159 15.47 10.61 13.84
C ALA A 159 15.04 11.13 12.46
N PRO A 160 15.68 12.20 11.95
CA PRO A 160 15.43 12.67 10.59
C PRO A 160 15.80 11.63 9.53
N ILE A 161 15.07 11.64 8.42
CA ILE A 161 15.35 10.85 7.21
C ILE A 161 15.98 11.79 6.18
N SER A 162 17.19 11.45 5.73
CA SER A 162 17.97 12.27 4.80
C SER A 162 17.87 11.79 3.36
N SER A 163 17.59 10.51 3.12
CA SER A 163 17.58 9.92 1.77
C SER A 163 16.17 9.62 1.28
N LEU A 164 15.44 10.66 0.87
CA LEU A 164 14.13 10.49 0.23
C LEU A 164 14.27 10.11 -1.25
N ILE A 165 13.59 9.02 -1.62
CA ILE A 165 13.53 8.50 -2.97
C ILE A 165 12.15 8.83 -3.54
N SER A 166 12.10 9.84 -4.41
CA SER A 166 10.89 10.15 -5.15
C SER A 166 10.64 9.08 -6.21
N LEU A 167 9.37 8.71 -6.39
CA LEU A 167 8.95 7.73 -7.40
C LEU A 167 9.40 8.07 -8.83
N SER A 168 9.50 9.37 -9.17
CA SER A 168 9.99 9.83 -10.49
C SER A 168 11.46 9.51 -10.76
N LYS A 169 12.25 9.23 -9.71
CA LYS A 169 13.62 8.72 -9.82
C LYS A 169 13.65 7.22 -10.15
N LEU A 170 12.58 6.49 -9.84
CA LEU A 170 12.49 5.04 -10.04
C LEU A 170 11.82 4.67 -11.36
N VAL A 171 10.80 5.44 -11.75
CA VAL A 171 9.93 5.16 -12.90
C VAL A 171 10.01 6.30 -13.92
N VAL A 172 10.33 5.97 -15.17
CA VAL A 172 10.22 6.85 -16.33
C VAL A 172 8.82 6.71 -16.92
N ARG A 173 8.28 7.83 -17.39
CA ARG A 173 7.01 7.86 -18.12
C ARG A 173 7.29 7.80 -19.63
N GLU A 174 6.69 6.83 -20.30
CA GLU A 174 6.76 6.65 -21.75
C GLU A 174 5.40 6.89 -22.38
N GLU A 175 5.31 7.91 -23.22
CA GLU A 175 4.10 8.17 -24.00
C GLU A 175 4.06 7.26 -25.22
N LYS A 176 2.95 6.53 -25.39
CA LYS A 176 2.66 5.77 -26.62
C LYS A 176 1.38 6.29 -27.24
N VAL A 177 1.43 6.56 -28.54
CA VAL A 177 0.25 6.92 -29.34
C VAL A 177 -0.19 5.70 -30.13
N GLY A 178 -1.47 5.35 -30.00
CA GLY A 178 -2.11 4.27 -30.74
C GLY A 178 -3.20 4.80 -31.67
N ILE A 179 -3.45 4.04 -32.73
CA ILE A 179 -4.54 4.27 -33.67
C ILE A 179 -5.31 2.98 -33.92
N ARG A 180 -6.62 3.08 -34.20
CA ARG A 180 -7.39 1.96 -34.76
C ARG A 180 -7.38 2.03 -36.28
N LEU A 181 -7.03 0.92 -36.93
CA LEU A 181 -7.10 0.80 -38.38
C LEU A 181 -8.45 0.24 -38.83
N ASP A 182 -8.99 0.81 -39.90
CA ASP A 182 -9.95 0.14 -40.77
C ASP A 182 -9.18 -0.87 -41.60
N ILE A 183 -9.38 -2.17 -41.32
CA ILE A 183 -8.61 -3.25 -41.94
C ILE A 183 -8.87 -3.31 -43.46
N GLY A 184 -10.12 -3.05 -43.88
CA GLY A 184 -10.50 -3.11 -45.29
C GLY A 184 -9.91 -1.96 -46.10
N ARG A 185 -9.85 -0.76 -45.51
CA ARG A 185 -9.32 0.43 -46.17
C ARG A 185 -7.85 0.71 -45.89
N ARG A 186 -7.23 0.00 -44.93
CA ARG A 186 -5.88 0.25 -44.39
C ARG A 186 -5.65 1.72 -43.98
N THR A 187 -6.70 2.36 -43.47
CA THR A 187 -6.65 3.78 -43.04
C THR A 187 -7.00 3.88 -41.56
N ALA A 188 -6.53 4.95 -40.89
CA ALA A 188 -6.90 5.21 -39.50
C ALA A 188 -8.40 5.57 -39.40
N GLN A 189 -9.11 4.95 -38.45
CA GLN A 189 -10.49 5.33 -38.17
C GLN A 189 -10.53 6.67 -37.45
N LYS A 190 -11.37 7.58 -37.94
CA LYS A 190 -11.57 8.91 -37.34
C LYS A 190 -12.04 8.75 -35.90
N GLY A 191 -11.42 9.49 -34.97
CA GLY A 191 -11.74 9.47 -33.54
C GLY A 191 -10.99 8.40 -32.73
N PHE A 192 -10.31 7.44 -33.36
CA PHE A 192 -9.62 6.35 -32.65
C PHE A 192 -8.12 6.60 -32.46
N LEU A 193 -7.72 7.84 -32.19
CA LEU A 193 -6.36 8.16 -31.74
C LEU A 193 -6.35 8.24 -30.22
N TYR A 194 -5.46 7.49 -29.58
CA TYR A 194 -5.35 7.48 -28.13
C TYR A 194 -3.88 7.56 -27.70
N ARG A 195 -3.62 8.19 -26.57
CA ARG A 195 -2.29 8.30 -25.97
C ARG A 195 -2.31 7.67 -24.58
N VAL A 196 -1.37 6.77 -24.33
CA VAL A 196 -1.18 6.11 -23.04
C VAL A 196 0.20 6.46 -22.52
N THR A 197 0.25 6.98 -21.30
CA THR A 197 1.51 7.24 -20.60
C THR A 197 1.79 6.06 -19.67
N GLN A 198 2.72 5.21 -20.09
CA GLN A 198 3.12 3.99 -19.41
C GLN A 198 4.30 4.26 -18.47
N GLY A 199 4.50 3.41 -17.47
CA GLY A 199 5.68 3.42 -16.61
C GLY A 199 6.72 2.39 -17.06
N ARG A 200 8.00 2.74 -16.94
CA ARG A 200 9.13 1.80 -17.03
C ARG A 200 10.07 2.05 -15.85
N PHE A 201 10.57 1.00 -15.21
CA PHE A 201 11.63 1.18 -14.23
C PHE A 201 12.93 1.64 -14.91
N ARG A 202 13.67 2.56 -14.28
CA ARG A 202 14.98 3.01 -14.78
C ARG A 202 16.03 1.91 -14.73
N ASP A 203 16.00 1.12 -13.66
CA ASP A 203 16.92 0.01 -13.38
C ASP A 203 16.11 -1.17 -12.81
N ASP A 204 16.73 -2.00 -11.97
CA ASP A 204 16.18 -3.21 -11.33
C ASP A 204 15.05 -2.90 -10.32
N GLY A 205 13.92 -2.44 -10.82
CA GLY A 205 12.69 -2.24 -10.07
C GLY A 205 11.76 -3.44 -10.19
N ALA A 206 11.17 -3.84 -9.07
CA ALA A 206 10.21 -4.95 -9.01
C ALA A 206 9.20 -4.73 -7.88
N LEU A 207 8.12 -5.52 -7.88
CA LEU A 207 7.20 -5.61 -6.75
C LEU A 207 7.45 -6.91 -5.99
N ALA A 208 7.66 -6.83 -4.68
CA ALA A 208 7.77 -8.00 -3.81
C ALA A 208 6.44 -8.25 -3.09
N VAL A 209 5.81 -9.37 -3.40
CA VAL A 209 4.49 -9.74 -2.88
C VAL A 209 4.66 -10.87 -1.87
N TYR A 210 4.34 -10.57 -0.62
CA TYR A 210 4.34 -11.55 0.47
C TYR A 210 2.96 -12.18 0.60
N ILE A 211 2.92 -13.50 0.63
CA ILE A 211 1.70 -14.30 0.72
C ILE A 211 1.49 -14.73 2.16
N ARG A 212 0.34 -14.37 2.73
CA ARG A 212 -0.06 -14.82 4.07
C ARG A 212 -0.52 -16.27 4.05
N ASN A 213 -1.37 -16.59 3.07
CA ASN A 213 -1.86 -17.93 2.81
C ASN A 213 -2.07 -18.10 1.30
N GLY A 214 -1.56 -19.17 0.70
CA GLY A 214 -1.68 -19.34 -0.75
C GLY A 214 -1.10 -20.64 -1.27
N PRO A 215 -1.42 -20.98 -2.52
CA PRO A 215 -0.84 -22.14 -3.19
C PRO A 215 0.62 -21.91 -3.58
N ASP A 216 1.25 -22.97 -4.07
CA ASP A 216 2.55 -22.89 -4.73
C ASP A 216 2.42 -22.23 -6.12
N PHE A 217 3.13 -21.12 -6.33
CA PHE A 217 3.22 -20.39 -7.60
C PHE A 217 4.45 -20.81 -8.43
N SER A 218 5.22 -21.82 -8.03
CA SER A 218 6.46 -22.23 -8.73
C SER A 218 6.28 -22.50 -10.24
N LYS A 219 5.09 -23.00 -10.63
CA LYS A 219 4.70 -23.27 -12.03
C LYS A 219 4.16 -22.05 -12.77
N VAL A 220 3.81 -20.96 -12.08
CA VAL A 220 3.28 -19.73 -12.67
C VAL A 220 4.46 -18.82 -13.01
N LYS A 221 4.85 -18.77 -14.29
CA LYS A 221 6.03 -17.97 -14.73
C LYS A 221 5.71 -16.53 -15.09
N PHE A 222 4.48 -16.26 -15.50
CA PHE A 222 4.07 -14.94 -15.97
C PHE A 222 2.70 -14.56 -15.41
N ALA A 223 2.51 -13.27 -15.12
CA ALA A 223 1.21 -12.66 -14.90
C ALA A 223 1.00 -11.49 -15.85
N ARG A 224 -0.25 -11.23 -16.21
CA ARG A 224 -0.66 -9.98 -16.85
C ARG A 224 -1.12 -9.04 -15.73
N ILE A 225 -0.36 -7.98 -15.48
CA ILE A 225 -0.61 -7.09 -14.35
C ILE A 225 -0.86 -5.67 -14.86
N GLY A 226 -1.98 -5.10 -14.43
CA GLY A 226 -2.43 -3.79 -14.89
C GLY A 226 -3.23 -3.85 -16.19
N GLY A 227 -3.25 -2.74 -16.93
CA GLY A 227 -3.93 -2.61 -18.21
C GLY A 227 -3.09 -3.12 -19.39
N GLU A 228 -3.73 -3.20 -20.56
CA GLU A 228 -3.11 -3.57 -21.84
C GLU A 228 -2.36 -4.91 -21.85
N ASN A 229 -2.73 -5.83 -20.95
CA ASN A 229 -2.14 -7.18 -20.87
C ASN A 229 -0.61 -7.19 -20.73
N ARG A 230 -0.02 -6.19 -20.06
CA ARG A 230 1.44 -6.08 -19.91
C ARG A 230 1.99 -7.26 -19.10
N PRO A 231 3.00 -8.00 -19.63
CA PRO A 231 3.52 -9.19 -18.97
C PRO A 231 4.53 -8.85 -17.88
N TRP A 232 4.44 -9.58 -16.77
CA TRP A 232 5.37 -9.55 -15.65
C TRP A 232 5.87 -10.97 -15.38
N ILE A 233 7.17 -11.12 -15.13
CA ILE A 233 7.80 -12.37 -14.71
C ILE A 233 7.52 -12.56 -13.22
N ILE A 234 7.18 -13.79 -12.84
CA ILE A 234 7.00 -14.19 -11.44
C ILE A 234 8.14 -15.13 -11.02
N GLN A 235 8.78 -14.81 -9.90
CA GLN A 235 9.76 -15.67 -9.26
C GLN A 235 9.34 -15.91 -7.81
N GLN A 236 9.22 -17.17 -7.42
CA GLN A 236 8.90 -17.56 -6.06
C GLN A 236 10.17 -17.82 -5.25
N SER A 237 10.16 -17.40 -4.00
CA SER A 237 11.20 -17.67 -3.00
C SER A 237 10.56 -17.88 -1.62
N GLU A 238 11.26 -18.59 -0.74
CA GLU A 238 10.85 -18.74 0.66
C GLU A 238 11.37 -17.56 1.47
N GLU A 239 10.48 -16.64 1.80
CA GLU A 239 10.81 -15.45 2.59
C GLU A 239 9.56 -14.92 3.28
N THR A 240 9.73 -14.49 4.53
CA THR A 240 8.67 -13.87 5.33
C THR A 240 8.99 -12.41 5.54
N PHE A 241 8.04 -11.51 5.27
CA PHE A 241 8.21 -10.11 5.61
C PHE A 241 8.34 -9.95 7.12
N THR A 242 9.48 -9.41 7.56
CA THR A 242 9.78 -9.15 8.97
C THR A 242 10.41 -7.78 9.08
N LEU A 243 9.73 -6.85 9.75
CA LEU A 243 10.25 -5.50 9.94
C LEU A 243 11.19 -5.43 11.14
N TRP A 244 10.73 -5.89 12.29
CA TRP A 244 11.44 -5.86 13.57
C TRP A 244 12.00 -7.24 13.92
N ASN A 245 13.28 -7.27 14.23
CA ASN A 245 13.91 -8.42 14.89
C ASN A 245 13.59 -8.45 16.40
N ASP A 246 13.96 -9.53 17.07
CA ASP A 246 13.61 -9.71 18.49
C ASP A 246 14.25 -8.68 19.42
N LYS A 247 15.45 -8.18 19.09
CA LYS A 247 16.10 -7.10 19.86
C LYS A 247 15.35 -5.79 19.71
N GLU A 248 14.95 -5.44 18.49
CA GLU A 248 14.18 -4.24 18.20
C GLU A 248 12.79 -4.31 18.85
N LYS A 249 12.12 -5.47 18.82
CA LYS A 249 10.84 -5.67 19.53
C LYS A 249 10.95 -5.44 21.03
N LYS A 250 12.05 -5.87 21.66
CA LYS A 250 12.32 -5.58 23.07
C LYS A 250 12.48 -4.08 23.33
N GLN A 251 13.23 -3.37 22.49
CA GLN A 251 13.32 -1.89 22.59
C GLN A 251 11.96 -1.21 22.41
N LEU A 252 11.12 -1.71 21.49
CA LEU A 252 9.76 -1.20 21.33
C LEU A 252 8.92 -1.45 22.59
N ALA A 253 9.01 -2.63 23.19
CA ALA A 253 8.33 -2.98 24.43
C ALA A 253 8.73 -2.04 25.57
N GLU A 254 10.03 -1.92 25.85
CA GLU A 254 10.57 -1.07 26.90
C GLU A 254 10.10 0.38 26.74
N LYS A 255 10.11 0.90 25.51
CA LYS A 255 9.67 2.27 25.24
C LYS A 255 8.16 2.44 25.40
N ILE A 256 7.34 1.49 24.92
CA ILE A 256 5.87 1.53 25.11
C ILE A 256 5.50 1.39 26.59
N GLU A 257 6.22 0.57 27.36
CA GLU A 257 6.00 0.43 28.81
C GLU A 257 6.23 1.74 29.55
N GLN A 258 7.26 2.50 29.14
CA GLN A 258 7.60 3.81 29.70
C GLN A 258 6.64 4.92 29.27
N THR A 259 6.30 4.99 27.98
CA THR A 259 5.52 6.12 27.44
C THR A 259 4.01 5.87 27.40
N LYS A 260 3.61 4.60 27.43
CA LYS A 260 2.25 4.09 27.14
C LYS A 260 1.74 4.42 25.74
N VAL A 261 2.61 4.85 24.82
CA VAL A 261 2.22 5.27 23.46
C VAL A 261 2.88 4.40 22.39
N ALA A 262 2.06 3.95 21.46
CA ALA A 262 2.49 3.27 20.24
C ALA A 262 2.00 4.02 18.98
N LYS A 263 2.64 3.74 17.85
CA LYS A 263 2.14 4.15 16.52
C LYS A 263 1.81 2.93 15.68
N ILE A 264 0.74 3.03 14.92
CA ILE A 264 0.36 2.10 13.86
C ILE A 264 0.64 2.79 12.53
N ILE A 265 1.59 2.27 11.76
CA ILE A 265 2.01 2.85 10.48
C ILE A 265 1.53 1.96 9.33
N PHE A 266 0.73 2.53 8.43
CA PHE A 266 0.19 1.81 7.27
C PHE A 266 1.24 1.72 6.17
N LEU A 267 1.62 0.50 5.79
CA LEU A 267 2.49 0.26 4.64
C LEU A 267 1.72 0.04 3.34
N SER A 268 0.41 -0.22 3.44
CA SER A 268 -0.53 -0.30 2.34
C SER A 268 -1.78 0.55 2.62
N PRO A 269 -2.54 0.97 1.59
CA PRO A 269 -3.79 1.70 1.80
C PRO A 269 -4.79 0.89 2.64
N ALA A 270 -5.65 1.56 3.40
CA ALA A 270 -6.72 0.93 4.18
C ALA A 270 -8.09 1.44 3.75
N ILE A 271 -9.10 0.57 3.77
CA ILE A 271 -10.50 0.91 3.48
C ILE A 271 -11.24 0.92 4.81
N PHE A 272 -11.70 2.10 5.23
CA PHE A 272 -12.49 2.23 6.44
C PHE A 272 -13.91 2.70 6.15
N GLU A 273 -14.88 2.18 6.89
CA GLU A 273 -16.30 2.47 6.72
C GLU A 273 -16.65 3.91 7.14
N LYS A 274 -15.98 4.48 8.15
CA LYS A 274 -16.21 5.85 8.64
C LYS A 274 -15.18 6.84 8.07
N GLY A 275 -14.83 6.68 6.79
CA GLY A 275 -13.92 7.56 6.06
C GLY A 275 -12.46 7.38 6.48
N SER A 276 -11.98 8.17 7.42
CA SER A 276 -10.60 8.09 7.94
C SER A 276 -10.49 7.33 9.27
N ARG A 277 -11.57 6.68 9.68
CA ARG A 277 -11.70 5.93 10.94
C ARG A 277 -12.38 4.59 10.69
N PRO A 278 -11.94 3.50 11.34
CA PRO A 278 -12.54 2.17 11.17
C PRO A 278 -13.95 2.10 11.75
N ARG A 279 -14.70 1.06 11.36
CA ARG A 279 -16.08 0.83 11.83
C ARG A 279 -16.16 0.80 13.35
N ASP A 280 -15.21 0.15 14.01
CA ASP A 280 -15.22 -0.08 15.46
C ASP A 280 -14.68 1.11 16.27
N PHE A 281 -14.40 2.26 15.63
CA PHE A 281 -14.03 3.49 16.35
C PHE A 281 -15.26 4.14 16.99
N ASP A 282 -15.24 4.28 18.32
CA ASP A 282 -16.33 4.82 19.13
C ASP A 282 -16.21 6.33 19.41
N GLY A 283 -15.11 6.97 18.98
CA GLY A 283 -14.79 8.37 19.24
C GLY A 283 -13.58 8.56 20.16
N GLU A 284 -13.23 7.55 20.95
CA GLU A 284 -12.07 7.57 21.85
C GLU A 284 -11.18 6.32 21.68
N LYS A 285 -11.77 5.15 21.51
CA LYS A 285 -11.09 3.86 21.46
C LYS A 285 -11.37 3.13 20.15
N VAL A 286 -10.48 2.20 19.84
CA VAL A 286 -10.62 1.27 18.73
C VAL A 286 -10.08 -0.10 19.10
N THR A 287 -10.77 -1.15 18.67
CA THR A 287 -10.30 -2.53 18.81
C THR A 287 -9.52 -2.94 17.58
N LEU A 288 -8.29 -3.39 17.78
CA LEU A 288 -7.41 -3.88 16.73
C LEU A 288 -7.79 -5.33 16.33
N PRO A 289 -7.38 -5.81 15.15
CA PRO A 289 -7.73 -7.16 14.67
C PRO A 289 -7.28 -8.32 15.57
N ASN A 290 -6.26 -8.13 16.41
CA ASN A 290 -5.82 -9.09 17.41
C ASN A 290 -6.65 -9.03 18.72
N GLY A 291 -7.66 -8.17 18.78
CA GLY A 291 -8.55 -7.98 19.93
C GLY A 291 -7.95 -7.12 21.06
N VAL A 292 -6.92 -6.32 20.80
CA VAL A 292 -6.44 -5.30 21.75
C VAL A 292 -7.27 -4.03 21.56
N THR A 293 -7.82 -3.47 22.63
CA THR A 293 -8.48 -2.17 22.58
C THR A 293 -7.49 -1.09 22.98
N VAL A 294 -7.29 -0.10 22.10
CA VAL A 294 -6.37 1.01 22.32
C VAL A 294 -7.11 2.34 22.26
N LYS A 295 -6.61 3.35 22.97
CA LYS A 295 -7.15 4.71 22.91
C LYS A 295 -6.53 5.49 21.77
N TRP A 296 -7.35 6.02 20.87
CA TRP A 296 -6.91 6.82 19.72
C TRP A 296 -6.53 8.23 20.18
N LEU A 297 -5.25 8.59 20.05
CA LEU A 297 -4.78 9.92 20.46
C LEU A 297 -4.90 10.93 19.33
N THR A 298 -4.28 10.62 18.20
CA THR A 298 -4.25 11.48 17.00
C THR A 298 -3.83 10.67 15.78
N ALA A 299 -3.86 11.25 14.59
CA ALA A 299 -3.40 10.57 13.37
C ALA A 299 -2.86 11.55 12.32
N ALA A 300 -1.82 11.13 11.60
CA ALA A 300 -1.34 11.75 10.38
C ALA A 300 -1.91 11.00 9.18
N ILE A 301 -2.97 11.53 8.57
CA ILE A 301 -3.67 10.89 7.44
C ILE A 301 -3.51 11.76 6.20
N GLY A 302 -3.04 11.15 5.11
CA GLY A 302 -2.82 11.84 3.84
C GLY A 302 -4.11 12.12 3.09
N ARG A 303 -3.98 12.72 1.90
CA ARG A 303 -5.13 12.90 1.00
C ARG A 303 -5.73 11.52 0.65
N PRO A 304 -7.07 11.37 0.67
CA PRO A 304 -7.68 10.08 0.46
C PRO A 304 -7.41 9.58 -0.96
N GLU A 305 -7.08 8.30 -1.07
CA GLU A 305 -7.02 7.58 -2.34
C GLU A 305 -8.40 6.98 -2.64
N LEU A 306 -8.68 6.70 -3.91
CA LEU A 306 -9.97 6.15 -4.31
C LEU A 306 -9.80 4.66 -4.63
N TYR A 307 -10.53 3.78 -3.96
CA TYR A 307 -10.66 2.38 -4.31
C TYR A 307 -11.45 2.24 -5.62
N GLY A 308 -11.12 1.21 -6.39
CA GLY A 308 -11.83 0.87 -7.62
C GLY A 308 -11.19 -0.32 -8.30
N GLY A 309 -11.54 -0.54 -9.56
CA GLY A 309 -11.01 -1.63 -10.38
C GLY A 309 -12.08 -2.15 -11.34
N TRP A 310 -11.78 -3.26 -11.99
CA TRP A 310 -12.67 -3.92 -12.93
C TRP A 310 -13.00 -5.33 -12.44
N ASP A 311 -14.27 -5.69 -12.45
CA ASP A 311 -14.74 -7.05 -12.24
C ASP A 311 -14.70 -7.79 -13.58
N ILE A 312 -13.74 -8.70 -13.73
CA ILE A 312 -13.52 -9.45 -14.98
C ILE A 312 -14.68 -10.40 -15.26
N VAL A 313 -15.29 -10.98 -14.23
CA VAL A 313 -16.40 -11.94 -14.40
C VAL A 313 -17.67 -11.19 -14.81
N ARG A 314 -17.99 -10.09 -14.11
CA ARG A 314 -19.23 -9.33 -14.35
C ARG A 314 -19.09 -8.24 -15.41
N HIS A 315 -17.90 -8.09 -15.99
CA HIS A 315 -17.56 -7.07 -16.99
C HIS A 315 -18.04 -5.66 -16.62
N ARG A 316 -17.77 -5.23 -15.38
CA ARG A 316 -18.18 -3.91 -14.89
C ARG A 316 -17.20 -3.31 -13.88
N PRO A 317 -17.20 -1.98 -13.67
CA PRO A 317 -16.40 -1.36 -12.62
C PRO A 317 -16.78 -1.86 -11.21
N LYS A 318 -15.78 -1.99 -10.33
CA LYS A 318 -16.01 -2.21 -8.90
C LYS A 318 -16.54 -0.94 -8.22
N PRO A 319 -17.30 -1.05 -7.11
CA PRO A 319 -17.75 0.12 -6.34
C PRO A 319 -16.58 1.01 -5.92
N ARG A 320 -16.79 2.32 -5.97
CA ARG A 320 -15.80 3.32 -5.53
C ARG A 320 -15.91 3.54 -4.03
N LYS A 321 -14.77 3.58 -3.33
CA LYS A 321 -14.69 3.83 -1.88
C LYS A 321 -13.47 4.69 -1.58
N TRP A 322 -13.51 5.49 -0.53
CA TRP A 322 -12.31 6.21 -0.10
C TRP A 322 -11.37 5.27 0.66
N MET A 323 -10.08 5.51 0.53
CA MET A 323 -9.01 4.78 1.20
C MET A 323 -8.10 5.77 1.92
N VAL A 324 -7.67 5.38 3.10
CA VAL A 324 -6.53 5.99 3.78
C VAL A 324 -5.26 5.57 3.02
N PRO A 325 -4.39 6.51 2.60
CA PRO A 325 -3.20 6.18 1.83
C PRO A 325 -2.14 5.48 2.68
N ALA A 326 -1.25 4.73 2.01
CA ALA A 326 -0.04 4.22 2.64
C ALA A 326 0.83 5.37 3.18
N GLY A 327 1.59 5.10 4.24
CA GLY A 327 2.32 6.09 5.03
C GLY A 327 1.48 6.72 6.14
N SER A 328 0.15 6.57 6.15
CA SER A 328 -0.67 7.11 7.24
C SER A 328 -0.27 6.52 8.59
N VAL A 329 -0.40 7.31 9.65
CA VAL A 329 0.03 6.95 11.01
C VAL A 329 -1.06 7.25 12.01
N ILE A 330 -1.35 6.29 12.90
CA ILE A 330 -2.25 6.48 14.03
C ILE A 330 -1.44 6.36 15.31
N TYR A 331 -1.56 7.35 16.20
CA TYR A 331 -0.99 7.30 17.54
C TYR A 331 -2.03 6.80 18.52
N VAL A 332 -1.63 5.83 19.33
CA VAL A 332 -2.53 5.18 20.28
C VAL A 332 -1.89 5.08 21.65
N GLU A 333 -2.70 5.18 22.69
CA GLU A 333 -2.32 4.87 24.06
C GLU A 333 -2.75 3.43 24.40
N VAL A 334 -1.86 2.71 25.07
CA VAL A 334 -1.91 1.27 25.28
C VAL A 334 -1.82 0.99 26.78
N GLU A 335 -2.74 0.18 27.29
CA GLU A 335 -2.72 -0.29 28.67
C GLU A 335 -1.57 -1.28 28.89
N GLU A 336 -0.97 -1.28 30.07
CA GLU A 336 0.23 -2.09 30.36
C GLU A 336 0.01 -3.59 30.14
N GLY A 337 -1.17 -4.11 30.49
CA GLY A 337 -1.53 -5.51 30.29
C GLY A 337 -1.64 -5.95 28.83
N ASP A 338 -1.77 -5.00 27.89
CA ASP A 338 -1.99 -5.28 26.47
C ASP A 338 -0.72 -5.15 25.61
N ILE A 339 0.40 -4.69 26.17
CA ILE A 339 1.64 -4.41 25.41
C ILE A 339 2.17 -5.67 24.70
N SER A 340 2.24 -6.80 25.40
CA SER A 340 2.69 -8.08 24.81
C SER A 340 1.77 -8.52 23.65
N LYS A 341 0.45 -8.39 23.85
CA LYS A 341 -0.54 -8.74 22.83
C LYS A 341 -0.47 -7.80 21.63
N LEU A 342 -0.24 -6.50 21.84
CA LEU A 342 0.01 -5.53 20.77
C LEU A 342 1.28 -5.87 19.98
N LEU A 343 2.38 -6.19 20.66
CA LEU A 343 3.65 -6.49 20.00
C LEU A 343 3.66 -7.83 19.25
N SER A 344 2.75 -8.75 19.55
CA SER A 344 2.56 -9.98 18.76
C SER A 344 2.29 -9.70 17.27
N VAL A 345 1.73 -8.53 16.95
CA VAL A 345 1.42 -8.08 15.58
C VAL A 345 2.32 -6.94 15.10
N ALA A 346 3.45 -6.66 15.79
CA ALA A 346 4.32 -5.53 15.45
C ALA A 346 4.92 -5.60 14.03
N ASN A 347 5.13 -6.81 13.51
CA ASN A 347 5.66 -7.05 12.17
C ASN A 347 4.59 -7.02 11.06
N GLY A 348 3.32 -6.86 11.41
CA GLY A 348 2.25 -6.83 10.42
C GLY A 348 0.91 -7.25 10.96
N MET A 349 -0.10 -6.42 10.73
CA MET A 349 -1.52 -6.77 10.80
C MET A 349 -2.29 -6.11 9.66
N HIS A 350 -3.47 -6.63 9.32
CA HIS A 350 -4.39 -5.96 8.41
C HIS A 350 -5.42 -5.17 9.21
N PHE A 351 -5.16 -3.87 9.40
CA PHE A 351 -6.08 -2.96 10.06
C PHE A 351 -6.93 -2.21 9.03
N THR A 352 -7.98 -2.85 8.54
CA THR A 352 -8.91 -2.33 7.51
C THR A 352 -10.27 -2.99 7.72
N ASP A 353 -11.36 -2.30 7.38
CA ASP A 353 -12.70 -2.89 7.47
C ASP A 353 -12.98 -3.82 6.28
N GLU A 354 -12.28 -3.61 5.16
CA GLU A 354 -12.46 -4.38 3.92
C GLU A 354 -11.14 -4.67 3.21
N GLY A 355 -11.07 -5.82 2.52
CA GLY A 355 -10.00 -6.16 1.60
C GLY A 355 -8.69 -6.61 2.26
N ALA A 356 -8.73 -7.05 3.52
CA ALA A 356 -7.57 -7.58 4.24
C ALA A 356 -6.89 -8.72 3.45
N GLU A 357 -7.69 -9.61 2.85
CA GLU A 357 -7.21 -10.72 2.02
C GLU A 357 -6.52 -10.26 0.72
N GLU A 358 -6.88 -9.08 0.22
CA GLU A 358 -6.27 -8.49 -0.97
C GLU A 358 -4.97 -7.74 -0.65
N GLY A 359 -4.63 -7.61 0.64
CA GLY A 359 -3.43 -6.91 1.11
C GLY A 359 -3.67 -5.47 1.56
N PHE A 360 -4.92 -5.01 1.69
CA PHE A 360 -5.21 -3.69 2.26
C PHE A 360 -5.02 -3.67 3.78
N GLY A 361 -4.75 -2.49 4.32
CA GLY A 361 -4.62 -2.25 5.75
C GLY A 361 -3.37 -2.85 6.38
N PHE A 362 -2.44 -3.39 5.60
CA PHE A 362 -1.17 -3.90 6.13
C PHE A 362 -0.42 -2.77 6.84
N ALA A 363 -0.29 -2.92 8.16
CA ALA A 363 0.27 -1.94 9.06
C ALA A 363 1.22 -2.60 10.07
N VAL A 364 2.19 -1.82 10.53
CA VAL A 364 3.21 -2.24 11.50
C VAL A 364 3.11 -1.38 12.75
N ILE A 365 3.55 -1.92 13.90
CA ILE A 365 3.53 -1.20 15.18
C ILE A 365 4.94 -0.78 15.55
N THR A 366 5.03 0.42 16.10
CA THR A 366 6.25 0.96 16.72
C THR A 366 5.89 1.74 17.98
N SER A 367 6.90 2.24 18.69
CA SER A 367 6.74 3.05 19.89
C SER A 367 6.73 4.55 19.56
N ALA A 368 6.21 5.36 20.47
CA ALA A 368 6.32 6.81 20.41
C ALA A 368 6.46 7.40 21.80
N SER A 369 6.89 8.66 21.85
CA SER A 369 6.91 9.46 23.07
C SER A 369 5.95 10.64 22.98
N LYS A 370 5.37 11.02 24.11
CA LYS A 370 4.74 12.34 24.30
C LYS A 370 5.85 13.38 24.47
N SER A 371 5.63 14.58 23.97
CA SER A 371 6.58 15.69 24.07
C SER A 371 5.88 16.95 24.54
N GLU A 372 6.58 17.75 25.34
CA GLU A 372 6.18 19.13 25.62
C GLU A 372 6.62 20.01 24.44
N GLU A 373 5.73 20.86 23.94
CA GLU A 373 6.04 21.74 22.82
C GLU A 373 7.03 22.83 23.29
N GLU A 374 8.30 22.71 22.92
CA GLU A 374 9.30 23.77 23.05
C GLU A 374 9.29 24.63 21.77
N LEU A 375 8.45 25.69 21.71
CA LEU A 375 8.45 26.66 20.60
C LEU A 375 8.42 28.11 21.04
#